data_AF-A0A352R452-F1
#
_entry.id   AF-A0A352R452-F1
#
_cell.length_a   1.000
_cell.length_b   1.000
_cell.length_c   1.000
_cell.angle_alpha   90.00
_cell.angle_beta   90.00
_cell.angle_gamma   90.00
#
_symmetry.space_group_name_H-M   'P 1'
#
loop_
_entity.id
_entity.type
_entity.pdbx_description
1 polymer ?
#
loop_
_entity_poly.entity_id
_entity_poly.type
_entity_poly.pdbx_seq_one_letter_code
_entity_poly.pdbx_strand_id
1 'polypeptide(L)'
;MIMKTFSKVTIGILSLGIAATSAAEGDFTEISYAEAKGWQLDWHDEFDGKDVDEEKWGWEQNCWGGGNNELQCYTDRVKNSFLEDGKLIIR
;
A
#
# COMPACT_ATOMS: atom_id res chain seq x y z
N MET A 1 14.15 -42.09 57.96
CA MET A 1 12.90 -41.36 58.29
C MET A 1 12.51 -40.58 57.03
N ILE A 2 11.91 -41.23 56.03
CA ILE A 2 10.47 -41.44 55.78
C ILE A 2 9.76 -40.13 55.36
N MET A 3 9.58 -39.98 54.03
CA MET A 3 8.33 -39.57 53.34
C MET A 3 8.01 -38.04 53.35
N LYS A 4 7.51 -37.38 52.29
CA LYS A 4 6.52 -37.77 51.27
C LYS A 4 6.70 -36.96 49.98
N THR A 5 6.70 -37.64 48.84
CA THR A 5 6.35 -37.08 47.52
C THR A 5 4.87 -36.74 47.49
N PHE A 6 4.51 -35.54 47.04
CA PHE A 6 3.12 -35.20 46.70
C PHE A 6 2.95 -35.25 45.18
N SER A 7 2.28 -36.32 44.72
CA SER A 7 1.75 -36.46 43.38
C SER A 7 0.64 -35.43 43.19
N LYS A 8 0.79 -34.52 42.21
CA LYS A 8 -0.30 -33.64 41.78
C LYS A 8 -0.95 -34.25 40.54
N VAL A 9 -2.24 -34.52 40.70
CA VAL A 9 -3.17 -35.12 39.74
C VAL A 9 -3.20 -34.32 38.44
N THR A 10 -3.00 -35.00 37.32
CA THR A 10 -3.20 -34.48 35.96
C THR A 10 -4.69 -34.42 35.67
N ILE A 11 -5.27 -33.22 35.62
CA ILE A 11 -6.61 -32.99 35.07
C ILE A 11 -6.44 -32.68 33.58
N GLY A 12 -6.84 -33.63 32.74
CA GLY A 12 -6.88 -33.45 31.29
C GLY A 12 -7.99 -32.51 30.90
N ILE A 13 -7.63 -31.36 30.32
CA ILE A 13 -8.56 -30.51 29.57
C ILE A 13 -8.40 -30.92 28.11
N LEU A 14 -9.40 -31.64 27.58
CA LEU A 14 -9.50 -31.87 26.14
C LEU A 14 -10.05 -30.59 25.51
N SER A 15 -9.17 -29.63 25.24
CA SER A 15 -9.52 -28.46 24.43
C SER A 15 -9.69 -28.91 22.99
N LEU A 16 -10.93 -29.17 22.59
CA LEU A 16 -11.28 -29.28 21.17
C LEU A 16 -11.20 -27.87 20.57
N GLY A 17 -9.99 -27.46 20.19
CA GLY A 17 -9.76 -26.22 19.48
C GLY A 17 -10.30 -26.34 18.06
N ILE A 18 -11.53 -25.88 17.83
CA ILE A 18 -11.94 -25.46 16.49
C ILE A 18 -11.13 -24.21 16.20
N ALA A 19 -10.03 -24.37 15.47
CA ALA A 19 -9.39 -23.26 14.78
C ALA A 19 -10.35 -22.87 13.65
N ALA A 20 -11.22 -21.89 13.91
CA ALA A 20 -11.82 -21.12 12.84
C ALA A 20 -10.68 -20.38 12.16
N THR A 21 -10.12 -20.98 11.11
CA THR A 21 -9.21 -20.27 10.21
C THR A 21 -10.06 -19.24 9.48
N SER A 22 -10.04 -18.00 9.96
CA SER A 22 -10.44 -16.89 9.11
C SER A 22 -9.41 -16.85 8.00
N ALA A 23 -9.83 -17.07 6.75
CA ALA A 23 -8.99 -16.78 5.61
C ALA A 23 -8.50 -15.35 5.78
N ALA A 24 -7.18 -15.18 5.92
CA ALA A 24 -6.58 -13.85 5.91
C ALA A 24 -6.92 -13.27 4.53
N GLU A 25 -7.85 -12.31 4.49
CA GLU A 25 -8.04 -11.52 3.29
C GLU A 25 -6.73 -10.75 3.11
N GLY A 26 -5.98 -11.10 2.07
CA GLY A 26 -4.69 -10.48 1.78
C GLY A 26 -4.86 -8.98 1.61
N ASP A 27 -3.82 -8.22 1.95
CA ASP A 27 -3.78 -6.78 1.74
C ASP A 27 -4.04 -6.46 0.26
N PHE A 28 -5.16 -5.80 -0.01
CA PHE A 28 -5.58 -5.44 -1.36
C PHE A 28 -4.72 -4.33 -1.98
N THR A 29 -3.82 -3.72 -1.20
CA THR A 29 -2.88 -2.71 -1.67
C THR A 29 -1.59 -3.29 -2.23
N GLU A 30 -1.35 -4.59 -2.03
CA GLU A 30 -0.15 -5.27 -2.52
C GLU A 30 -0.31 -5.74 -3.97
N ILE A 31 0.73 -5.58 -4.79
CA ILE A 31 0.75 -6.08 -6.19
C ILE A 31 0.45 -7.59 -6.24
N SER A 32 0.96 -8.35 -5.25
CA SER A 32 0.73 -9.79 -5.16
C SER A 32 -0.74 -10.18 -5.05
N TYR A 33 -1.59 -9.33 -4.46
CA TYR A 33 -3.04 -9.55 -4.44
C TYR A 33 -3.63 -9.47 -5.85
N ALA A 34 -3.22 -8.47 -6.62
CA ALA A 34 -3.66 -8.30 -8.01
C ALA A 34 -3.18 -9.46 -8.89
N GLU A 35 -1.92 -9.88 -8.75
CA GLU A 35 -1.35 -11.03 -9.45
C GLU A 35 -2.10 -12.34 -9.12
N ALA A 36 -2.41 -12.58 -7.84
CA ALA A 36 -3.20 -13.74 -7.43
C ALA A 36 -4.62 -13.76 -8.01
N LYS A 37 -5.14 -12.60 -8.43
CA LYS A 37 -6.42 -12.45 -9.13
C LYS A 37 -6.29 -12.52 -10.66
N GLY A 38 -5.08 -12.74 -11.18
CA GLY A 38 -4.80 -12.85 -12.62
C GLY A 38 -4.60 -11.51 -13.32
N TRP A 39 -4.44 -10.40 -12.57
CA TRP A 39 -4.02 -9.13 -13.15
C TRP A 39 -2.51 -9.11 -13.36
N GLN A 40 -2.07 -8.40 -14.39
CA GLN A 40 -0.66 -8.16 -14.68
C GLN A 40 -0.41 -6.65 -14.64
N LEU A 41 0.64 -6.23 -13.95
CA LEU A 41 1.09 -4.85 -13.98
C LEU A 41 1.70 -4.52 -15.34
N ASP A 42 1.11 -3.56 -16.05
CA ASP A 42 1.54 -3.14 -17.39
C ASP A 42 2.28 -1.80 -17.38
N TRP A 43 1.94 -0.91 -16.44
CA TRP A 43 2.53 0.42 -16.34
C TRP A 43 2.55 0.89 -14.89
N HIS A 44 3.65 1.52 -14.47
CA HIS A 44 3.80 2.09 -13.14
C HIS A 44 4.87 3.19 -13.09
N ASP A 45 4.80 4.01 -12.05
CA ASP A 45 5.83 4.97 -11.67
C ASP A 45 5.84 5.14 -10.15
N GLU A 46 6.93 4.74 -9.51
CA GLU A 46 7.08 4.80 -8.05
C GLU A 46 7.69 6.13 -7.58
N PHE A 47 8.06 7.02 -8.51
CA PHE A 47 8.59 8.35 -8.21
C PHE A 47 9.88 8.37 -7.37
N ASP A 48 10.67 7.30 -7.43
CA ASP A 48 12.00 7.18 -6.78
C ASP A 48 13.11 7.94 -7.54
N GLY A 49 12.76 8.56 -8.69
CA GLY A 49 13.66 9.38 -9.49
C GLY A 49 14.02 10.72 -8.84
N LYS A 50 14.91 11.46 -9.49
CA LYS A 50 15.26 12.84 -9.06
C LYS A 50 14.26 13.89 -9.53
N ASP A 51 13.65 13.64 -10.68
CA ASP A 51 12.73 14.52 -11.39
C ASP A 51 11.62 13.68 -12.03
N VAL A 52 10.53 14.33 -12.44
CA VAL A 52 9.42 13.67 -13.14
C VAL A 52 9.93 13.05 -14.46
N ASP A 53 9.54 11.80 -14.71
CA ASP A 53 9.93 11.08 -15.92
C ASP A 53 9.12 11.57 -17.14
N GLU A 54 9.75 12.35 -18.02
CA GLU A 54 9.15 12.91 -19.24
C GLU A 54 8.87 11.86 -20.33
N GLU A 55 9.41 10.64 -20.22
CA GLU A 55 9.03 9.55 -21.12
C GLU A 55 7.66 8.94 -20.72
N LYS A 56 7.25 9.17 -19.48
CA LYS A 56 5.99 8.68 -18.89
C LYS A 56 4.91 9.75 -18.79
N TRP A 57 5.31 10.99 -18.47
CA TRP A 57 4.41 12.07 -18.12
C TRP A 57 4.63 13.31 -18.99
N GLY A 58 3.57 14.09 -19.19
CA GLY A 58 3.63 15.42 -19.76
C GLY A 58 2.73 16.39 -18.98
N TRP A 59 3.07 17.68 -18.99
CA TRP A 59 2.32 18.71 -18.29
C TRP A 59 1.26 19.36 -19.18
N GLU A 60 0.05 19.50 -18.64
CA GLU A 60 -0.91 20.49 -19.14
C GLU A 60 -0.40 21.90 -18.82
N GLN A 61 -0.51 22.81 -19.77
CA GLN A 61 -0.17 24.22 -19.58
C GLN A 61 -1.34 25.11 -19.99
N ASN A 62 -2.09 25.61 -19.00
CA ASN A 62 -3.37 26.25 -19.24
C ASN A 62 -3.72 27.25 -18.15
N CYS A 63 -3.89 28.52 -18.52
CA CYS A 63 -4.36 29.60 -17.64
C CYS A 63 -5.78 30.10 -18.00
N TRP A 64 -6.51 29.37 -18.83
CA TRP A 64 -7.79 29.81 -19.42
C TRP A 64 -9.00 29.05 -18.86
N GLY A 65 -8.83 28.45 -17.69
CA GLY A 65 -9.92 27.84 -16.93
C GLY A 65 -10.27 26.40 -17.29
N GLY A 66 -9.46 25.70 -18.08
CA GLY A 66 -9.49 24.23 -18.18
C GLY A 66 -10.83 23.60 -18.63
N GLY A 67 -11.75 24.38 -19.19
CA GLY A 67 -13.11 23.93 -19.53
C GLY A 67 -14.09 23.88 -18.35
N ASN A 68 -13.67 24.31 -17.15
CA ASN A 68 -14.49 24.28 -15.93
C ASN A 68 -14.37 25.55 -15.06
N ASN A 69 -13.90 26.66 -15.63
CA ASN A 69 -13.75 27.98 -14.98
C ASN A 69 -12.79 27.96 -13.77
N GLU A 70 -11.81 27.07 -13.80
CA GLU A 70 -10.70 27.06 -12.85
C GLU A 70 -9.91 28.38 -12.88
N LEU A 71 -9.43 28.83 -11.71
CA LEU A 71 -8.68 30.09 -11.58
C LEU A 71 -7.16 29.88 -11.57
N GLN A 72 -6.72 28.66 -11.34
CA GLN A 72 -5.31 28.29 -11.40
C GLN A 72 -4.77 28.36 -12.83
N CYS A 73 -3.46 28.52 -12.95
CA CYS A 73 -2.75 28.23 -14.18
C CYS A 73 -1.87 27.00 -14.00
N TYR A 74 -2.14 25.95 -14.77
CA TYR A 74 -1.26 24.78 -14.84
C TYR A 74 0.03 25.15 -15.58
N THR A 75 1.17 24.74 -15.01
CA THR A 75 2.51 24.99 -15.59
C THR A 75 3.43 23.79 -15.32
N ASP A 76 4.51 23.70 -16.09
CA ASP A 76 5.59 22.71 -15.95
C ASP A 76 6.66 23.10 -14.92
N ARG A 77 6.41 24.13 -14.10
CA ARG A 77 7.40 24.64 -13.15
C ARG A 77 7.57 23.67 -11.99
N VAL A 78 8.83 23.45 -11.58
CA VAL A 78 9.19 22.62 -10.40
C VAL A 78 8.48 23.04 -9.11
N LYS A 79 8.04 24.30 -8.99
CA LYS A 79 7.27 24.76 -7.82
C LYS A 79 5.85 24.16 -7.75
N ASN A 80 5.32 23.67 -8.87
CA ASN A 80 3.97 23.14 -9.01
C ASN A 80 3.97 21.61 -9.04
N SER A 81 4.99 20.98 -9.61
CA SER A 81 5.15 19.52 -9.59
C SER A 81 6.61 19.12 -9.47
N PHE A 82 6.93 18.28 -8.50
CA PHE A 82 8.30 17.80 -8.24
C PHE A 82 8.26 16.49 -7.45
N LEU A 83 9.39 15.78 -7.39
CA LEU A 83 9.51 14.56 -6.60
C LEU A 83 10.11 14.86 -5.23
N GLU A 84 9.52 14.30 -4.17
CA GLU A 84 10.02 14.38 -2.80
C GLU A 84 9.60 13.12 -2.03
N ASP A 85 10.55 12.49 -1.31
CA ASP A 85 10.32 11.31 -0.48
C ASP A 85 9.57 10.16 -1.18
N GLY A 86 9.96 9.84 -2.42
CA GLY A 86 9.37 8.75 -3.23
C GLY A 86 7.93 9.06 -3.69
N LYS A 87 7.61 10.34 -3.89
CA LYS A 87 6.26 10.78 -4.27
C LYS A 87 6.33 11.90 -5.28
N LEU A 88 5.38 11.90 -6.21
CA LEU A 88 5.01 13.09 -6.95
C LEU A 88 4.22 14.05 -6.06
N ILE A 89 4.78 15.23 -5.82
CA ILE A 89 4.10 16.34 -5.15
C ILE A 89 3.49 17.24 -6.21
N ILE A 90 2.19 17.57 -6.06
CA ILE A 90 1.49 18.58 -6.86
C ILE A 90 1.01 19.69 -5.92
N ARG A 91 1.31 20.95 -6.25
CA ARG A 91 1.11 22.11 -5.38
C ARG A 91 0.65 23.37 -6.09
#